data_AF-A0A192CNA1-F1
#
_entry.id   AF-A0A192CNA1-F1
#
_cell.length_a   1.000
_cell.length_b   1.000
_cell.length_c   1.000
_cell.angle_alpha   90.00
_cell.angle_beta   90.00
_cell.angle_gamma   90.00
#
_symmetry.space_group_name_H-M   'P 1'
#
loop_
_entity.id
_entity.type
_entity.pdbx_description
1 polymer ?
#
loop_
_entity_poly.entity_id
_entity_poly.type
_entity_poly.pdbx_seq_one_letter_code
_entity_poly.pdbx_strand_id
1 'polypeptide(L)' 'MLSEAESVIQPLERAVRLNMATDEERTRLESWERYSVMVSRVDTAKPEWPQKPE' A
#
# COMPACT_ATOMS: atom_id res chain seq x y z
N MET A 1 -9.64 1.36 -4.33
CA MET A 1 -9.09 1.01 -3.01
C MET A 1 -7.94 0.02 -3.12
N LEU A 2 -8.15 -1.25 -3.47
CA LEU A 2 -7.02 -2.18 -3.75
C LEU A 2 -6.24 -1.79 -5.00
N SER A 3 -6.92 -1.56 -6.13
CA SER A 3 -6.30 -1.09 -7.37
C SER A 3 -5.57 0.26 -7.23
N GLU A 4 -5.99 1.10 -6.27
CA GLU A 4 -5.31 2.36 -5.97
C GLU A 4 -4.05 2.12 -5.12
N ALA A 5 -4.13 1.21 -4.15
CA ALA A 5 -2.93 0.79 -3.44
C ALA A 5 -1.92 0.16 -4.39
N GLU A 6 -2.36 -0.70 -5.31
CA GLU A 6 -1.50 -1.31 -6.33
C GLU A 6 -0.87 -0.27 -7.27
N SER A 7 -1.56 0.80 -7.66
CA SER A 7 -0.97 1.84 -8.50
C SER A 7 0.15 2.62 -7.81
N VAL A 8 0.15 2.69 -6.47
CA VAL A 8 1.23 3.29 -5.66
C VAL A 8 2.31 2.27 -5.31
N ILE A 9 1.94 1.04 -4.96
CA ILE A 9 2.87 -0.04 -4.56
C ILE A 9 3.78 -0.44 -5.74
N GLN A 10 3.21 -0.64 -6.93
CA GLN A 10 3.97 -1.14 -8.09
C GLN A 10 5.21 -0.32 -8.49
N PRO A 11 5.18 1.03 -8.54
CA PRO A 11 6.39 1.81 -8.77
C PRO A 11 7.37 1.76 -7.58
N LEU A 12 6.88 1.75 -6.34
CA LEU A 12 7.73 1.73 -5.14
C LEU A 12 8.45 0.38 -4.97
N GLU A 13 7.76 -0.75 -5.16
CA GLU A 13 8.37 -2.09 -5.20
C GLU A 13 9.48 -2.16 -6.25
N ARG A 14 9.25 -1.53 -7.41
CA ARG A 14 10.24 -1.48 -8.47
C ARG A 14 11.47 -0.66 -8.08
N ALA A 15 11.27 0.49 -7.44
CA ALA A 15 12.37 1.30 -6.91
C ALA A 15 13.18 0.52 -5.86
N VAL A 16 12.50 -0.20 -4.95
CA VAL A 16 13.17 -1.07 -3.96
C VAL A 16 13.95 -2.18 -4.64
N ARG A 17 13.33 -2.90 -5.58
CA ARG A 17 13.96 -3.99 -6.33
C ARG A 17 15.19 -3.54 -7.13
N LEU A 18 15.17 -2.33 -7.66
CA LEU A 18 16.30 -1.74 -8.40
C LEU A 18 17.34 -1.08 -7.49
N ASN A 19 17.18 -1.13 -6.16
CA ASN A 19 18.02 -0.42 -5.19
C ASN A 19 18.06 1.10 -5.41
N MET A 20 16.97 1.67 -5.92
CA MET A 20 16.80 3.10 -6.20
C MET A 20 15.91 3.81 -5.19
N ALA A 21 15.22 3.07 -4.31
CA ALA A 21 14.26 3.64 -3.37
C ALA A 21 14.93 4.46 -2.25
N THR A 22 14.41 5.66 -2.00
CA THR A 22 14.74 6.46 -0.81
C THR A 22 14.10 5.85 0.45
N ASP A 23 14.51 6.34 1.62
CA ASP A 23 13.92 5.90 2.90
C ASP A 23 12.44 6.30 3.01
N GLU A 24 12.05 7.46 2.46
CA GLU A 24 10.65 7.86 2.37
C GLU A 24 9.86 6.93 1.45
N GLU A 25 10.40 6.55 0.29
CA GLU A 25 9.74 5.61 -0.62
C GLU A 25 9.54 4.22 0.01
N ARG A 26 10.50 3.76 0.82
CA ARG A 26 10.39 2.51 1.59
C ARG A 26 9.32 2.58 2.67
N THR A 27 9.29 3.68 3.42
CA THR A 27 8.27 3.92 4.46
C THR A 27 6.87 4.01 3.85
N ARG A 28 6.77 4.67 2.69
CA ARG A 28 5.54 4.77 1.92
C ARG A 28 5.09 3.41 1.40
N LEU A 29 6.00 2.61 0.84
CA LEU A 29 5.71 1.25 0.38
C LEU A 29 5.11 0.41 1.50
N GLU A 30 5.77 0.37 2.66
CA GLU A 30 5.33 -0.39 3.83
C GLU A 30 3.92 0.03 4.29
N SER A 31 3.63 1.33 4.28
CA SER A 31 2.32 1.87 4.67
C SER A 31 1.22 1.47 3.68
N TRP A 32 1.50 1.54 2.38
CA TRP A 32 0.55 1.16 1.34
C TRP A 32 0.32 -0.35 1.26
N GLU A 33 1.34 -1.18 1.48
CA GLU A 33 1.22 -2.64 1.58
C GLU A 33 0.35 -3.04 2.79
N ARG A 34 0.55 -2.42 3.95
CA ARG A 34 -0.33 -2.66 5.11
C ARG A 34 -1.76 -2.26 4.82
N TYR A 35 -1.96 -1.11 4.18
CA TYR A 35 -3.29 -0.65 3.79
C TYR A 35 -3.97 -1.63 2.82
N SER A 36 -3.28 -2.12 1.79
CA SER A 36 -3.85 -3.08 0.83
C SER A 36 -4.30 -4.37 1.53
N VAL A 37 -3.49 -4.88 2.46
CA VAL A 37 -3.83 -6.05 3.28
C VAL A 37 -5.05 -5.77 4.15
N MET A 38 -5.12 -4.62 4.83
CA MET A 38 -6.28 -4.25 5.63
C MET A 38 -7.55 -4.16 4.78
N VAL A 39 -7.49 -3.52 3.62
CA VAL A 39 -8.62 -3.41 2.67
C VAL A 39 -9.08 -4.79 2.21
N SER A 40 -8.15 -5.70 1.88
CA SER A 40 -8.50 -7.06 1.44
C SER A 40 -9.20 -7.91 2.50
N ARG A 41 -9.08 -7.53 3.78
CA ARG A 41 -9.63 -8.25 4.93
C ARG A 41 -10.92 -7.64 5.46
N VAL A 42 -11.40 -6.55 4.88
CA VAL A 42 -12.63 -5.89 5.33
C VAL A 42 -13.81 -6.84 5.17
N ASP A 43 -14.55 -7.03 6.25
CA ASP A 43 -15.82 -7.76 6.22
C ASP A 43 -16.86 -6.94 5.44
N THR A 44 -17.30 -7.47 4.30
CA THR A 44 -18.26 -6.80 3.43
C THR A 44 -19.67 -6.72 4.03
N ALA A 45 -19.98 -7.53 5.05
CA ALA A 45 -21.28 -7.46 5.74
C ALA A 45 -21.35 -6.32 6.77
N LYS A 46 -20.19 -5.90 7.31
CA LYS A 46 -20.06 -4.75 8.22
C LYS A 46 -18.73 -4.03 7.97
N PRO A 47 -18.65 -3.21 6.91
CA PRO A 47 -17.37 -2.70 6.46
C PRO A 47 -16.85 -1.59 7.37
N GLU A 48 -15.67 -1.84 7.96
CA GLU A 48 -14.83 -0.83 8.61
C GLU A 48 -13.60 -0.60 7.74
N TRP A 49 -13.68 0.38 6.83
CA TRP A 49 -12.61 0.64 5.87
C TRP A 49 -11.41 1.32 6.56
N PRO A 50 -10.17 0.83 6.31
CA PRO A 50 -8.97 1.50 6.82
C PRO A 50 -8.77 2.87 6.18
N GLN A 51 -8.06 3.76 6.85
CA GLN A 51 -7.67 5.06 6.28
C GLN A 51 -6.49 4.91 5.32
N LYS A 52 -6.51 5.72 4.26
CA LYS A 52 -5.41 5.76 3.30
C LYS A 52 -4.16 6.38 3.96
N PRO A 53 -2.97 5.78 3.76
CA PRO A 53 -1.72 6.40 4.16
C PRO A 53 -1.36 7.57 3.22
N GLU A 54 -0.49 8.48 3.68
CA GLU A 54 0.03 9.61 2.89
C GLU A 54 1.15 9.19 1.91
#